data_AF-A0A7C4H6R2-F1
#
_entry.id   AF-A0A7C4H6R2-F1
#
_cell.length_a   1.000
_cell.length_b   1.000
_cell.length_c   1.000
_cell.angle_alpha   90.00
_cell.angle_beta   90.00
_cell.angle_gamma   90.00
#
_symmetry.space_group_name_H-M   'P 1'
#
loop_
_entity.id
_entity.type
_entity.pdbx_description
1 polymer ?
#
loop_
_entity_poly.entity_id
_entity_poly.type
_entity_poly.pdbx_seq_one_letter_code
_entity_poly.pdbx_strand_id
1 'polypeptide(L)'
;MSEKIKIINLKPGMENVNVEVRVLENLGVRTINTKAGVRTLGEYIVGDESGRVKLVLWGAKAASLTSGDTVFIKNAWVTSFKGEVQLNAGKNSSIDKVPDENLPPVESIPEDTPKSSEGYQSERRSFRRGEGRGSSGRRIR
;
A
#
# COMPACT_ATOMS: atom_id res chain seq x y z
N MET A 1 -7.02 -24.22 2.02
CA MET A 1 -6.63 -22.83 2.36
C MET A 1 -6.59 -22.04 1.07
N SER A 2 -7.13 -20.82 1.04
CA SER A 2 -7.09 -19.97 -0.16
C SER A 2 -5.64 -19.58 -0.48
N GLU A 3 -5.27 -19.60 -1.77
CA GLU A 3 -3.94 -19.17 -2.21
C GLU A 3 -3.73 -17.69 -1.90
N LYS A 4 -2.57 -17.36 -1.33
CA LYS A 4 -2.18 -16.00 -0.93
C LYS A 4 -1.15 -15.47 -1.91
N ILE A 5 -1.32 -14.22 -2.34
CA ILE A 5 -0.42 -13.55 -3.26
C ILE A 5 0.46 -12.58 -2.47
N LYS A 6 1.76 -12.55 -2.79
CA LYS A 6 2.71 -11.60 -2.22
C LYS A 6 2.49 -10.20 -2.78
N ILE A 7 2.71 -9.18 -1.94
CA ILE A 7 2.48 -7.78 -2.31
C ILE A 7 3.25 -7.38 -3.57
N ILE A 8 4.51 -7.78 -3.71
CA ILE A 8 5.33 -7.43 -4.87
C ILE A 8 4.80 -7.99 -6.20
N ASN A 9 4.02 -9.07 -6.13
CA ASN A 9 3.48 -9.76 -7.31
C ASN A 9 2.11 -9.22 -7.75
N LEU A 10 1.56 -8.23 -7.04
CA LEU A 10 0.30 -7.60 -7.43
C LEU A 10 0.46 -6.82 -8.73
N LYS A 11 -0.48 -7.04 -9.65
CA LYS A 11 -0.54 -6.39 -10.95
C LYS A 11 -1.92 -5.76 -11.17
N PRO A 12 -2.00 -4.60 -11.81
CA PRO A 12 -3.29 -4.01 -12.19
C PRO A 12 -4.15 -5.00 -12.97
N GLY A 13 -5.46 -5.02 -12.66
CA GLY A 13 -6.43 -5.91 -13.30
C GLY A 13 -6.60 -7.27 -12.61
N MET A 14 -5.80 -7.59 -11.58
CA MET A 14 -6.04 -8.80 -10.79
C MET A 14 -7.31 -8.65 -9.94
N GLU A 15 -8.13 -9.71 -9.94
CA GLU A 15 -9.36 -9.83 -9.14
C GLU A 15 -9.28 -11.06 -8.22
N ASN A 16 -10.16 -11.13 -7.22
CA ASN A 16 -10.22 -12.24 -6.25
C ASN A 16 -8.89 -12.54 -5.55
N VAL A 17 -8.13 -11.48 -5.28
CA VAL A 17 -6.82 -11.56 -4.66
C VAL A 17 -6.96 -11.74 -3.16
N ASN A 18 -6.22 -12.68 -2.59
CA ASN A 18 -6.10 -12.83 -1.14
C ASN A 18 -4.67 -12.49 -0.70
N VAL A 19 -4.53 -11.65 0.32
CA VAL A 19 -3.24 -11.22 0.86
C VAL A 19 -3.27 -11.23 2.37
N GLU A 20 -2.12 -11.50 3.00
CA GLU A 20 -1.91 -11.32 4.42
C GLU A 20 -0.90 -10.21 4.61
N VAL A 21 -1.29 -9.15 5.32
CA VAL A 21 -0.53 -7.90 5.37
C VAL A 21 -0.58 -7.28 6.77
N ARG A 22 0.48 -6.56 7.12
CA ARG A 22 0.54 -5.68 8.29
C ARG A 22 0.23 -4.26 7.86
N VAL A 23 -0.59 -3.55 8.65
CA VAL A 23 -0.89 -2.13 8.45
C VAL A 23 0.30 -1.31 8.98
N LEU A 24 0.99 -0.61 8.08
CA LEU A 24 2.14 0.24 8.43
C LEU A 24 1.69 1.65 8.80
N GLU A 25 0.72 2.20 8.04
CA GLU A 25 0.27 3.57 8.20
C GLU A 25 -1.23 3.70 7.90
N ASN A 26 -1.92 4.52 8.70
CA ASN A 26 -3.29 4.96 8.42
C ASN A 26 -3.24 6.38 7.84
N LEU A 27 -3.56 6.51 6.55
CA LEU A 27 -3.57 7.79 5.82
C LEU A 27 -4.89 8.56 6.01
N GLY A 28 -5.86 7.96 6.69
CA GLY A 28 -7.13 8.57 7.05
C GLY A 28 -8.31 8.15 6.18
N VAL A 29 -9.48 8.62 6.60
CA VAL A 29 -10.76 8.36 5.94
C VAL A 29 -11.24 9.63 5.26
N ARG A 30 -11.71 9.50 4.02
CA ARG A 30 -12.30 10.63 3.28
C ARG A 30 -13.54 10.23 2.49
N THR A 31 -14.35 11.23 2.22
CA THR A 31 -15.56 11.11 1.40
C THR A 31 -15.28 11.70 0.02
N ILE A 32 -15.62 10.96 -1.03
CA ILE A 32 -15.47 11.37 -2.42
C ILE A 32 -16.82 11.39 -3.14
N ASN A 33 -16.97 12.29 -4.10
CA ASN A 33 -18.10 12.31 -5.02
C ASN A 33 -17.74 11.51 -6.27
N THR A 34 -18.49 10.44 -6.53
CA THR A 34 -18.37 9.64 -7.75
C THR A 34 -19.59 9.89 -8.65
N LYS A 35 -19.53 9.46 -9.91
CA LYS A 35 -20.70 9.48 -10.81
C LYS A 35 -21.90 8.70 -10.25
N ALA A 36 -21.65 7.70 -9.40
CA ALA A 36 -22.67 6.89 -8.75
C ALA A 36 -23.09 7.43 -7.37
N GLY A 37 -22.67 8.65 -7.01
CA GLY A 37 -22.96 9.28 -5.73
C GLY A 37 -21.77 9.36 -4.77
N VAL A 38 -22.07 9.81 -3.56
CA VAL A 38 -21.10 9.98 -2.46
C VAL A 38 -20.61 8.62 -1.98
N ARG A 39 -19.29 8.46 -1.83
CA ARG A 39 -18.67 7.25 -1.28
C ARG A 39 -17.61 7.60 -0.25
N THR A 40 -17.51 6.78 0.79
CA THR A 40 -16.46 6.87 1.81
C THR A 40 -15.37 5.85 1.52
N LEU A 41 -14.11 6.25 1.69
CA LEU A 41 -12.96 5.37 1.59
C LEU A 41 -11.93 5.67 2.69
N GLY A 42 -11.22 4.62 3.12
CA GLY A 42 -10.04 4.71 3.97
C GLY A 42 -8.79 4.36 3.19
N GLU A 43 -7.72 5.12 3.40
CA GLU A 43 -6.43 4.85 2.78
C GLU A 43 -5.42 4.38 3.84
N TYR A 44 -4.68 3.33 3.50
CA TYR A 44 -3.70 2.71 4.39
C TYR A 44 -2.45 2.32 3.59
N ILE A 45 -1.29 2.32 4.23
CA ILE A 45 -0.11 1.61 3.71
C ILE A 45 -0.04 0.27 4.41
N VAL A 46 0.01 -0.80 3.63
CA VAL A 46 0.11 -2.18 4.14
C VAL A 46 1.26 -2.90 3.46
N GLY A 47 1.84 -3.89 4.12
CA GLY A 47 2.94 -4.65 3.54
C GLY A 47 3.13 -6.04 4.13
N ASP A 48 3.93 -6.82 3.43
CA ASP A 48 4.42 -8.14 3.82
C ASP A 48 5.95 -8.18 3.64
N GLU A 49 6.58 -9.35 3.76
CA GLU A 49 8.03 -9.46 3.58
C GLU A 49 8.53 -9.15 2.16
N SER A 50 7.62 -9.08 1.18
CA SER A 50 7.95 -8.80 -0.21
C SER A 50 7.91 -7.31 -0.57
N GLY A 51 7.23 -6.49 0.24
CA GLY A 51 7.10 -5.05 0.04
C GLY A 51 5.80 -4.49 0.57
N ARG A 52 5.45 -3.29 0.10
CA ARG A 52 4.29 -2.51 0.55
C ARG A 52 3.43 -2.02 -0.61
N VAL A 53 2.16 -1.79 -0.32
CA VAL A 53 1.18 -1.26 -1.28
C VAL A 53 0.18 -0.37 -0.57
N LYS A 54 -0.41 0.56 -1.32
CA LYS A 54 -1.54 1.35 -0.84
C LYS A 54 -2.80 0.50 -0.86
N LEU A 55 -3.44 0.37 0.30
CA LEU A 55 -4.74 -0.27 0.48
C LEU A 55 -5.84 0.80 0.53
N VAL A 56 -6.88 0.60 -0.28
CA VAL A 56 -8.09 1.43 -0.28
C VAL A 56 -9.27 0.59 0.19
N LEU A 57 -9.82 0.94 1.36
CA LEU A 57 -11.00 0.30 1.93
C LEU A 57 -12.25 1.11 1.60
N TRP A 58 -13.22 0.48 0.94
CA TRP A 58 -14.43 1.13 0.46
C TRP A 58 -15.62 0.94 1.40
N GLY A 59 -16.42 1.99 1.56
CA GLY A 59 -17.72 1.96 2.23
C GLY A 59 -17.60 1.75 3.74
N ALA A 60 -18.40 0.83 4.29
CA ALA A 60 -18.46 0.57 5.73
C ALA A 60 -17.12 0.11 6.35
N LYS A 61 -16.20 -0.40 5.52
CA LYS A 61 -14.86 -0.83 5.96
C LYS A 61 -13.84 0.30 5.99
N ALA A 62 -14.20 1.53 5.58
CA ALA A 62 -13.26 2.64 5.43
C ALA A 62 -12.49 2.98 6.72
N ALA A 63 -13.06 2.75 7.90
CA ALA A 63 -12.43 3.06 9.19
C ALA A 63 -12.11 1.80 10.01
N SER A 64 -12.00 0.62 9.40
CA SER A 64 -11.94 -0.65 10.14
C SER A 64 -10.56 -1.09 10.60
N LEU A 65 -9.50 -0.38 10.22
CA LEU A 65 -8.10 -0.75 10.49
C LEU A 65 -7.33 0.33 11.24
N THR A 66 -6.37 -0.10 12.04
CA THR A 66 -5.40 0.75 12.76
C THR A 66 -3.97 0.34 12.40
N SER A 67 -3.03 1.28 12.46
CA SER A 67 -1.59 0.97 12.31
C SER A 67 -1.16 -0.12 13.28
N GLY A 68 -0.35 -1.07 12.80
CA GLY A 68 0.10 -2.24 13.53
C GLY A 68 -0.81 -3.46 13.42
N ASP A 69 -2.04 -3.33 12.90
CA ASP A 69 -2.92 -4.49 12.70
C ASP A 69 -2.34 -5.47 11.67
N THR A 70 -2.42 -6.75 11.97
CA THR A 70 -2.07 -7.85 11.05
C THR A 70 -3.37 -8.49 10.55
N VAL A 71 -3.60 -8.45 9.24
CA VAL A 71 -4.90 -8.81 8.64
C VAL A 71 -4.75 -9.69 7.41
N PHE A 72 -5.72 -10.61 7.25
CA PHE A 72 -5.92 -11.37 6.04
C PHE A 72 -7.10 -10.80 5.26
N ILE A 73 -6.82 -10.28 4.06
CA ILE A 73 -7.80 -9.68 3.17
C ILE A 73 -8.14 -10.70 2.08
N LYS A 74 -9.44 -10.98 1.92
CA LYS A 74 -9.98 -11.91 0.92
C LYS A 74 -10.78 -11.18 -0.14
N ASN A 75 -10.76 -11.69 -1.37
CA ASN A 75 -11.51 -11.15 -2.51
C ASN A 75 -11.24 -9.64 -2.72
N ALA A 76 -9.97 -9.24 -2.64
CA ALA A 76 -9.52 -7.92 -3.02
C ALA A 76 -9.34 -7.83 -4.55
N TRP A 77 -9.21 -6.61 -5.05
CA TRP A 77 -8.87 -6.36 -6.45
C TRP A 77 -7.77 -5.31 -6.56
N VAL A 78 -7.02 -5.36 -7.67
CA VAL A 78 -5.85 -4.52 -7.89
C VAL A 78 -6.12 -3.56 -9.04
N THR A 79 -5.94 -2.27 -8.79
CA THR A 79 -6.06 -1.22 -9.80
C THR A 79 -4.74 -0.48 -9.97
N SER A 80 -4.63 0.28 -11.07
CA SER A 80 -3.61 1.33 -11.23
C SER A 80 -4.30 2.68 -11.08
N PHE A 81 -3.79 3.54 -10.21
CA PHE A 81 -4.29 4.90 -10.06
C PHE A 81 -3.12 5.88 -10.02
N LYS A 82 -3.09 6.82 -10.97
CA LYS A 82 -1.99 7.79 -11.15
C LYS A 82 -0.60 7.10 -11.26
N GLY A 83 -0.54 5.95 -11.93
CA GLY A 83 0.69 5.18 -12.12
C GLY A 83 1.10 4.31 -10.92
N GLU A 84 0.36 4.35 -9.82
CA GLU A 84 0.61 3.52 -8.64
C GLU A 84 -0.34 2.32 -8.60
N VAL A 85 0.20 1.13 -8.30
CA VAL A 85 -0.61 -0.06 -8.02
C VAL A 85 -1.31 0.13 -6.67
N GLN A 86 -2.61 -0.15 -6.64
CA GLN A 86 -3.43 -0.06 -5.44
C GLN A 86 -4.17 -1.37 -5.20
N LEU A 87 -4.13 -1.84 -3.95
CA LEU A 87 -4.97 -2.92 -3.48
C LEU A 87 -6.28 -2.32 -2.97
N ASN A 88 -7.41 -2.89 -3.37
CA ASN A 88 -8.72 -2.40 -3.00
C ASN A 88 -9.55 -3.50 -2.36
N ALA A 89 -10.32 -3.15 -1.34
CA ALA A 89 -11.28 -4.05 -0.71
C ALA A 89 -12.59 -3.31 -0.40
N GLY A 90 -13.72 -4.00 -0.56
CA GLY A 90 -15.04 -3.38 -0.51
C GLY A 90 -16.14 -4.31 0.00
N LYS A 91 -17.36 -4.15 -0.53
CA LYS A 91 -18.54 -4.92 -0.10
C LYS A 91 -18.32 -6.42 -0.15
N ASN A 92 -17.70 -6.91 -1.22
CA ASN A 92 -17.52 -8.35 -1.48
C ASN A 92 -16.22 -8.93 -0.90
N SER A 93 -15.43 -8.09 -0.24
CA SER A 93 -14.15 -8.49 0.38
C SER A 93 -14.34 -8.79 1.86
N SER A 94 -13.55 -9.73 2.41
CA SER A 94 -13.45 -9.97 3.86
C SER A 94 -12.13 -9.43 4.38
N ILE A 95 -12.12 -8.98 5.63
CA ILE A 95 -10.92 -8.55 6.35
C ILE A 95 -10.97 -9.22 7.71
N ASP A 96 -10.08 -10.18 7.91
CA ASP A 96 -10.01 -10.98 9.13
C ASP A 96 -8.71 -10.62 9.85
N LYS A 97 -8.76 -10.28 11.15
CA LYS A 97 -7.52 -10.11 11.94
C LYS A 97 -6.85 -11.46 12.13
N VAL A 98 -5.52 -11.49 12.04
CA VAL A 98 -4.71 -12.70 12.19
C VAL A 98 -3.62 -12.49 13.24
N PRO A 99 -3.05 -13.57 13.81
CA PRO A 99 -1.96 -13.49 14.77
C PRO A 99 -0.76 -12.72 14.22
N ASP A 100 -0.12 -11.91 15.08
CA ASP A 100 0.97 -11.02 14.67
C ASP A 100 2.24 -11.77 14.24
N GLU A 101 2.42 -13.00 14.73
CA GLU A 101 3.57 -13.87 14.48
C GLU A 101 3.77 -14.28 13.02
N ASN A 102 2.73 -14.15 12.19
CA ASN A 102 2.78 -14.56 10.79
C ASN A 102 3.53 -13.58 9.89
N LEU A 103 3.71 -12.33 10.33
CA LEU A 103 4.28 -11.27 9.50
C LEU A 103 5.45 -10.59 10.19
N PRO A 104 6.47 -10.16 9.42
CA PRO A 104 7.57 -9.38 9.95
C PRO A 104 7.09 -8.10 10.66
N PRO A 105 7.86 -7.59 11.64
CA PRO A 105 7.60 -6.29 12.24
C PRO A 105 7.67 -5.17 11.20
N VAL A 106 6.99 -4.06 11.47
CA VAL A 106 6.89 -2.89 10.57
C VAL A 106 8.25 -2.44 10.03
N GLU A 107 9.30 -2.51 10.85
CA GLU A 107 10.66 -2.05 10.51
C GLU A 107 11.38 -2.93 9.48
N SER A 108 11.01 -4.20 9.36
CA SER A 108 11.64 -5.13 8.41
C SER A 108 10.84 -5.33 7.13
N ILE A 109 9.70 -4.65 6.98
CA ILE A 109 8.92 -4.67 5.75
C ILE A 109 9.59 -3.76 4.70
N PRO A 110 9.95 -4.29 3.51
CA PRO A 110 10.64 -3.51 2.50
C PRO A 110 9.81 -2.33 1.99
N GLU A 111 10.51 -1.29 1.54
CA GLU A 111 9.89 -0.11 0.95
C GLU A 111 9.43 -0.31 -0.50
N ASP A 112 9.76 -1.46 -1.09
CA ASP A 112 9.45 -1.85 -2.46
C ASP A 112 7.94 -1.85 -2.72
N THR A 113 7.56 -1.43 -3.92
CA THR A 113 6.16 -1.34 -4.35
C THR A 113 5.96 -2.10 -5.67
N PRO A 114 4.81 -2.78 -5.85
CA PRO A 114 4.50 -3.46 -7.10
C PRO A 114 4.50 -2.47 -8.28
N LYS A 115 5.05 -2.91 -9.41
CA LYS A 115 5.18 -2.07 -10.61
C LYS A 115 3.88 -2.07 -11.41
N SER A 116 3.41 -0.89 -11.80
CA SER A 116 2.32 -0.75 -12.77
C SER A 116 2.89 -0.94 -14.19
N SER A 117 2.20 -1.69 -15.04
CA SER A 117 2.63 -1.96 -16.42
C SER A 117 2.40 -0.78 -17.37
N GLU A 118 1.67 0.26 -16.95
CA GLU A 118 1.53 1.51 -17.71
C GLU A 118 2.57 2.53 -17.24
N GLY A 119 3.45 2.91 -18.17
CA GLY A 119 4.61 3.75 -17.94
C GLY A 119 4.35 4.97 -17.08
N TYR A 120 4.92 4.96 -15.87
CA TYR A 120 5.40 6.17 -15.21
C TYR A 120 6.58 5.79 -14.33
N GLN A 121 7.78 6.11 -14.82
CA GLN A 121 8.94 6.29 -13.96
C GLN A 121 8.56 7.36 -12.94
N SER A 122 8.22 6.93 -11.74
CA SER A 122 8.53 7.75 -10.59
C SER A 122 9.61 7.04 -9.81
N GLU A 123 10.86 7.30 -10.20
CA GLU A 123 11.88 7.64 -9.22
C GLU A 123 11.27 8.67 -8.25
N ARG A 124 10.50 8.21 -7.26
CA ARG A 124 10.39 8.93 -6.01
C ARG A 124 11.64 8.63 -5.23
N ARG A 125 12.67 9.36 -5.66
CA ARG A 125 13.65 10.07 -4.82
C ARG A 125 13.71 9.50 -3.41
N SER A 126 14.73 8.69 -3.21
CA SER A 126 15.36 8.48 -1.91
C SER A 126 15.33 9.79 -1.11
N PHE A 127 14.52 9.82 -0.05
CA PHE A 127 14.71 10.74 1.06
C PHE A 127 16.00 10.32 1.79
N ARG A 128 17.15 10.42 1.13
CA ARG A 128 18.44 10.51 1.83
C ARG A 128 18.62 11.95 2.27
N ARG A 129 18.00 12.26 3.41
CA ARG A 129 18.48 13.33 4.28
C ARG A 129 19.63 12.74 5.09
N GLY A 130 20.86 12.96 4.62
CA GLY A 130 22.10 12.58 5.30
C GLY A 130 23.27 12.89 4.37
N GLU A 131 23.94 14.02 4.55
CA GLU A 131 25.13 14.18 5.42
C GLU A 131 26.41 14.06 4.59
N GLY A 132 27.35 15.00 4.77
CA GLY A 132 28.71 14.94 4.23
C GLY A 132 29.02 16.08 3.25
N ARG A 133 29.52 17.22 3.74
CA ARG A 133 30.96 17.53 3.91
C ARG A 133 31.70 17.76 2.58
N GLY A 134 32.25 18.97 2.47
CA GLY A 134 33.67 19.10 2.13
C GLY A 134 34.01 19.75 0.79
N SER A 135 34.46 21.00 0.90
CA SER A 135 35.65 21.56 0.23
C SER A 135 35.72 21.57 -1.30
N SER A 136 35.80 22.77 -1.88
CA SER A 136 37.07 23.32 -2.39
C SER A 136 36.79 24.53 -3.28
N GLY A 137 37.56 25.60 -3.06
CA GLY A 137 37.29 26.91 -3.63
C GLY A 137 37.66 27.10 -5.09
N ARG A 138 37.34 28.29 -5.59
CA ARG A 138 38.19 28.98 -6.57
C ARG A 138 37.92 30.49 -6.56
N ARG A 139 39.02 31.21 -6.38
CA ARG A 139 39.18 32.66 -6.59
C ARG A 139 39.01 33.04 -8.07
N ILE A 140 38.90 34.37 -8.30
CA ILE A 140 39.22 35.16 -9.52
C ILE A 140 38.07 35.20 -10.56
N ARG A 141 37.63 36.34 -11.12
CA ARG A 141 38.23 37.68 -11.32
C ARG A 141 37.40 38.81 -10.72
#